data_AF-A0A9D5NB41-F1
#
_entry.id   AF-A0A9D5NB41-F1
#
_cell.length_a   1.000
_cell.length_b   1.000
_cell.length_c   1.000
_cell.angle_alpha   90.00
_cell.angle_beta   90.00
_cell.angle_gamma   90.00
#
_symmetry.space_group_name_H-M   'P 1'
#
loop_
_entity.id
_entity.type
_entity.pdbx_description
1 polymer ?
#
loop_
_entity_poly.entity_id
_entity_poly.type
_entity_poly.pdbx_seq_one_letter_code
_entity_poly.pdbx_strand_id
1 'polypeptide(L)'
;MQGRDIFKIVPTASTGNGAARSLTTYRVARPSISSVKKTASGKMTVRWGKNAKASGYQIQYSTSKTFAKGNKTAEAAKASTVSKVIGSLKKGKTYYVRIRTCKTVAGKKYWSAWSAAKSMKTR
;
A
#
# COMPACT_ATOMS: atom_id res chain seq x y z
N MET A 1 0.83 20.62 -8.19
CA MET A 1 0.34 20.57 -6.79
C MET A 1 -0.34 19.21 -6.59
N GLN A 2 0.29 18.23 -5.92
CA GLN A 2 -0.34 16.91 -5.72
C GLN A 2 -1.36 17.00 -4.58
N GLY A 3 -2.62 16.71 -4.93
CA GLY A 3 -3.79 16.83 -4.07
C GLY A 3 -3.62 16.12 -2.73
N ARG A 4 -3.93 16.83 -1.66
CA ARG A 4 -3.95 16.33 -0.29
C ARG A 4 -5.22 15.48 -0.14
N ASP A 5 -5.16 14.21 -0.54
CA ASP A 5 -6.24 13.27 -0.24
C ASP A 5 -6.35 13.11 1.29
N ILE A 6 -7.36 13.74 1.89
CA ILE A 6 -7.68 13.67 3.32
C ILE A 6 -8.64 12.49 3.52
N PHE A 7 -8.21 11.45 4.23
CA PHE A 7 -9.10 10.34 4.59
C PHE A 7 -9.54 10.44 6.05
N LYS A 8 -10.86 10.33 6.28
CA LYS A 8 -11.48 10.15 7.59
C LYS A 8 -11.33 8.69 8.01
N ILE A 9 -10.48 8.44 8.99
CA ILE A 9 -10.34 7.10 9.57
C ILE A 9 -11.33 7.01 10.74
N VAL A 10 -12.30 6.11 10.62
CA VAL A 10 -13.24 5.80 11.71
C VAL A 10 -12.69 4.58 12.45
N PRO A 11 -12.34 4.67 13.75
CA PRO A 11 -12.05 3.48 14.53
C PRO A 11 -13.35 2.67 14.70
N THR A 12 -13.44 1.48 14.11
CA THR A 12 -14.49 0.52 14.45
C THR A 12 -14.13 -0.10 15.80
N ALA A 13 -14.65 0.46 16.88
CA ALA A 13 -14.83 -0.25 18.14
C ALA A 13 -16.33 -0.54 18.26
N SER A 14 -16.67 -1.82 18.10
CA SER A 14 -17.96 -2.34 18.54
C SER A 14 -17.87 -2.64 20.04
N THR A 15 -19.02 -2.47 20.71
CA THR A 15 -19.37 -2.86 22.09
C THR A 15 -19.16 -1.79 23.16
N GLY A 16 -20.29 -1.27 23.67
CA GLY A 16 -20.44 -0.84 25.06
C GLY A 16 -20.73 0.65 25.31
N ASN A 17 -22.01 0.94 25.64
CA ASN A 17 -22.55 2.07 26.41
C ASN A 17 -21.73 3.37 26.60
N GLY A 18 -22.29 4.47 26.08
CA GLY A 18 -22.27 5.78 26.76
C GLY A 18 -21.13 6.77 26.52
N ALA A 19 -20.01 6.39 25.88
CA ALA A 19 -18.90 7.34 25.66
C ALA A 19 -19.02 8.06 24.31
N ALA A 20 -18.97 9.40 24.32
CA ALA A 20 -18.95 10.25 23.13
C ALA A 20 -17.95 9.72 22.08
N ARG A 21 -18.45 9.39 20.88
CA ARG A 21 -17.64 8.92 19.74
C ARG A 21 -16.68 10.01 19.29
N SER A 22 -15.50 10.10 19.90
CA SER A 22 -14.40 10.93 19.40
C SER A 22 -13.90 10.32 18.09
N LEU A 23 -14.37 10.87 16.96
CA LEU A 23 -13.90 10.50 15.63
C LEU A 23 -12.48 11.03 15.42
N THR A 24 -11.48 10.30 15.91
CA THR A 24 -10.08 10.67 15.69
C THR A 24 -9.71 10.45 14.23
N THR A 25 -9.76 11.52 13.43
CA THR A 25 -9.42 11.49 12.02
C THR A 25 -7.90 11.42 11.85
N TYR A 26 -7.38 10.22 11.62
CA TYR A 26 -5.98 10.04 11.27
C TYR A 26 -5.75 10.31 9.79
N ARG A 27 -5.23 11.49 9.44
CA ARG A 27 -4.84 11.81 8.07
C ARG A 27 -3.60 11.02 7.69
N VAL A 28 -3.74 10.07 6.77
CA VAL A 28 -2.61 9.33 6.18
C VAL A 28 -2.67 9.41 4.66
N ALA A 29 -1.66 10.04 4.07
CA ALA A 29 -1.59 10.21 2.63
C ALA A 29 -1.38 8.87 1.92
N ARG A 30 -1.96 8.70 0.73
CA ARG A 30 -1.63 7.56 -0.12
C ARG A 30 -0.16 7.68 -0.58
N PRO A 31 0.61 6.58 -0.57
CA PRO A 31 1.98 6.61 -1.07
C PRO A 31 1.97 6.71 -2.60
N SER A 32 3.03 7.29 -3.16
CA SER A 32 3.27 7.33 -4.62
C SER A 32 4.37 6.34 -4.99
N ILE A 33 4.11 5.49 -5.99
CA ILE A 33 5.13 4.61 -6.55
C ILE A 33 6.06 5.45 -7.41
N SER A 34 7.31 5.55 -7.01
CA SER A 34 8.34 6.29 -7.75
C SER A 34 8.90 5.46 -8.90
N SER A 35 9.08 4.15 -8.71
CA SER A 35 9.65 3.29 -9.74
C SER A 35 9.25 1.84 -9.55
N VAL A 36 9.04 1.14 -10.67
CA VAL A 36 8.89 -0.31 -10.74
C VAL A 36 9.84 -0.82 -11.80
N LYS A 37 10.85 -1.61 -11.42
CA LYS A 37 11.88 -2.10 -12.33
C LYS A 37 12.08 -3.60 -12.18
N LYS A 38 12.34 -4.28 -13.28
CA LYS A 38 12.87 -5.65 -13.26
C LYS A 38 14.30 -5.58 -12.73
N THR A 39 14.62 -6.41 -11.74
CA THR A 39 15.99 -6.49 -11.19
C THR A 39 16.66 -7.82 -11.49
N ALA A 40 15.88 -8.88 -11.65
CA ALA A 40 16.38 -10.17 -12.15
C ALA A 40 15.24 -10.97 -12.80
N SER A 41 15.57 -12.13 -13.37
CA SER A 41 14.57 -13.09 -13.82
C SER A 41 13.59 -13.44 -12.68
N GLY A 42 12.29 -13.28 -12.93
CA GLY A 42 11.25 -13.54 -11.94
C GLY A 42 11.23 -12.58 -10.73
N LYS A 43 11.99 -11.48 -10.76
CA LYS A 43 12.08 -10.50 -9.66
C LYS A 43 11.84 -9.07 -10.13
N MET A 44 11.12 -8.32 -9.32
CA MET A 44 10.79 -6.91 -9.52
C MET A 44 11.07 -6.12 -8.25
N THR A 45 11.68 -4.95 -8.39
CA THR A 45 11.83 -3.99 -7.30
C THR A 45 10.84 -2.85 -7.44
N VAL A 46 10.04 -2.66 -6.40
CA VAL A 46 9.08 -1.58 -6.27
C VAL A 46 9.68 -0.55 -5.32
N ARG A 47 9.70 0.72 -5.72
CA ARG A 47 10.13 1.87 -4.93
C ARG A 47 9.00 2.88 -4.81
N TRP A 48 8.89 3.52 -3.65
CA TRP A 48 7.85 4.51 -3.37
C TRP A 48 8.37 5.65 -2.50
N GLY A 49 7.63 6.75 -2.45
CA GLY A 49 7.93 7.88 -1.59
C GLY A 49 7.69 7.56 -0.12
N LYS A 50 8.58 8.02 0.77
CA LYS A 50 8.43 7.88 2.22
C LYS A 50 7.20 8.67 2.70
N ASN A 51 6.39 8.07 3.56
CA ASN A 51 5.35 8.74 4.30
C ASN A 51 5.70 8.74 5.80
N ALA A 52 6.02 9.91 6.35
CA ALA A 52 6.44 10.06 7.74
C ALA A 52 5.34 9.69 8.77
N LYS A 53 4.08 9.67 8.35
CA LYS A 53 2.93 9.31 9.21
C LYS A 53 2.53 7.83 9.08
N ALA A 54 3.24 7.07 8.25
CA ALA A 54 3.04 5.63 8.10
C ALA A 54 3.64 4.86 9.28
N SER A 55 3.04 3.71 9.61
CA SER A 55 3.71 2.66 10.39
C SER A 55 4.40 1.66 9.46
N GLY A 56 3.83 1.44 8.27
CA GLY A 56 4.39 0.58 7.23
C GLY A 56 3.62 0.71 5.91
N TYR A 57 3.83 -0.22 4.98
CA TYR A 57 3.20 -0.22 3.68
C TYR A 57 2.76 -1.62 3.26
N GLN A 58 1.72 -1.68 2.44
CA GLN A 58 1.30 -2.90 1.78
C GLN A 58 1.32 -2.68 0.27
N ILE A 59 2.06 -3.54 -0.40
CA ILE A 59 2.19 -3.58 -1.85
C ILE A 59 1.28 -4.69 -2.34
N GLN A 60 0.35 -4.38 -3.24
CA GLN A 60 -0.47 -5.36 -3.92
C GLN A 60 -0.04 -5.47 -5.38
N TYR A 61 0.04 -6.69 -5.88
CA TYR A 61 0.44 -6.97 -7.24
C TYR A 61 -0.42 -8.08 -7.85
N SER A 62 -0.71 -7.96 -9.15
CA SER A 62 -1.51 -8.92 -9.91
C SER A 62 -1.17 -8.84 -11.39
N THR A 63 -1.53 -9.86 -12.18
CA THR A 63 -1.56 -9.77 -13.64
C THR A 63 -2.83 -9.10 -14.17
N SER A 64 -3.84 -8.89 -13.32
CA SER A 64 -5.05 -8.13 -13.65
C SER A 64 -4.83 -6.63 -13.39
N LYS A 65 -5.06 -5.80 -14.42
CA LYS A 65 -4.94 -4.33 -14.34
C LYS A 65 -5.88 -3.71 -13.30
N THR A 66 -7.06 -4.29 -13.14
CA THR A 66 -8.11 -3.83 -12.22
C THR A 66 -8.00 -4.47 -10.84
N PHE A 67 -7.04 -5.39 -10.63
CA PHE A 67 -6.90 -6.16 -9.40
C PHE A 67 -8.18 -6.94 -9.06
N ALA A 68 -8.92 -7.41 -10.07
CA ALA A 68 -10.16 -8.16 -9.87
C ALA A 68 -9.92 -9.61 -9.40
N LYS A 69 -8.76 -10.19 -9.75
CA LYS A 69 -8.39 -11.57 -9.40
C LYS A 69 -6.88 -11.77 -9.31
N GLY A 70 -6.46 -12.83 -8.64
CA GLY A 70 -5.04 -13.24 -8.55
C GLY A 70 -4.16 -12.24 -7.80
N ASN A 71 -4.76 -11.46 -6.90
CA ASN A 71 -4.05 -10.45 -6.13
C ASN A 71 -3.13 -11.10 -5.11
N LYS A 72 -1.88 -10.67 -5.10
CA LYS A 72 -0.90 -11.02 -4.09
C LYS A 72 -0.48 -9.78 -3.35
N THR A 73 -0.07 -9.93 -2.09
CA THR A 73 0.36 -8.82 -1.25
C THR A 73 1.72 -9.08 -0.65
N ALA A 74 2.54 -8.03 -0.59
CA ALA A 74 3.80 -8.01 0.14
C ALA A 74 3.75 -6.86 1.15
N GLU A 75 4.25 -7.10 2.35
CA GLU A 75 4.27 -6.10 3.42
C GLU A 75 5.68 -5.53 3.65
N ALA A 76 5.70 -4.24 3.96
CA ALA A 76 6.86 -3.52 4.46
C ALA A 76 6.50 -3.00 5.85
N ALA A 77 6.94 -3.71 6.88
CA ALA A 77 6.54 -3.45 8.26
C ALA A 77 7.08 -2.12 8.82
N LYS A 78 8.16 -1.58 8.24
CA LYS A 78 8.81 -0.34 8.71
C LYS A 78 8.43 0.83 7.81
N ALA A 79 8.10 1.96 8.42
CA ALA A 79 7.82 3.22 7.72
C ALA A 79 9.02 3.78 6.93
N SER A 80 10.24 3.44 7.36
CA SER A 80 11.50 3.79 6.70
C SER A 80 11.77 2.95 5.44
N THR A 81 11.13 1.78 5.29
CA THR A 81 11.27 0.96 4.10
C THR A 81 10.55 1.62 2.93
N VAL A 82 11.32 2.06 1.94
CA VAL A 82 10.83 2.72 0.71
C VAL A 82 11.03 1.88 -0.55
N SER A 83 11.47 0.64 -0.38
CA SER A 83 11.67 -0.31 -1.47
C SER A 83 11.42 -1.75 -1.04
N LYS A 84 10.87 -2.57 -1.94
CA LYS A 84 10.70 -4.01 -1.73
C LYS A 84 10.98 -4.76 -3.03
N VAL A 85 11.67 -5.89 -2.90
CA VAL A 85 11.82 -6.86 -3.98
C VAL A 85 10.69 -7.88 -3.88
N ILE A 86 9.96 -8.07 -4.97
CA ILE A 86 8.93 -9.08 -5.16
C ILE A 86 9.49 -10.14 -6.09
N GLY A 87 9.59 -11.37 -5.60
CA GLY A 87 10.06 -12.53 -6.35
C GLY A 87 8.94 -13.43 -6.87
N SER A 88 9.34 -14.56 -7.44
CA SER A 88 8.46 -15.63 -7.92
C SER A 88 7.44 -15.16 -8.96
N LEU A 89 7.87 -14.25 -9.85
CA LEU A 89 7.07 -13.75 -10.96
C LEU A 89 7.25 -14.65 -12.19
N LYS A 90 6.15 -14.92 -12.89
CA LYS A 90 6.17 -15.69 -14.15
C LYS A 90 6.79 -14.84 -15.26
N LYS A 91 7.65 -15.45 -16.10
CA LYS A 91 8.25 -14.80 -17.28
C LYS A 91 7.17 -14.49 -18.34
N GLY A 92 7.40 -13.48 -19.17
CA GLY A 92 6.50 -13.08 -20.25
C GLY A 92 5.17 -12.45 -19.83
N LYS A 93 4.96 -12.14 -18.54
CA LYS A 93 3.70 -11.60 -18.01
C LYS A 93 3.84 -10.14 -17.59
N THR A 94 2.80 -9.36 -17.81
CA THR A 94 2.69 -8.01 -17.26
C THR A 94 2.12 -8.08 -15.85
N TYR A 95 2.84 -7.50 -14.90
CA TYR A 95 2.39 -7.33 -13.52
C TYR A 95 2.05 -5.87 -13.27
N TYR A 96 0.89 -5.65 -12.65
CA TYR A 96 0.42 -4.38 -12.14
C TYR A 96 0.63 -4.33 -10.64
N VAL A 97 1.08 -3.18 -10.15
CA VAL A 97 1.44 -2.96 -8.75
C VAL A 97 0.78 -1.68 -8.26
N ARG A 98 0.17 -1.75 -7.08
CA ARG A 98 -0.30 -0.58 -6.33
C ARG A 98 0.14 -0.70 -4.87
N ILE A 99 0.26 0.42 -4.19
CA ILE A 99 0.72 0.47 -2.79
C ILE A 99 -0.24 1.30 -1.95
N ARG A 100 -0.42 0.91 -0.69
CA ARG A 100 -1.14 1.71 0.31
C ARG A 100 -0.31 1.83 1.59
N THR A 101 -0.54 2.90 2.33
CA THR A 101 0.08 3.10 3.63
C THR A 101 -0.73 2.36 4.70
N CYS A 102 -0.02 1.71 5.62
CA CYS A 102 -0.56 1.16 6.85
C CYS A 102 -0.17 2.08 8.01
N LYS A 103 -1.14 2.44 8.85
CA LYS A 103 -0.92 3.14 10.10
C LYS A 103 -1.52 2.32 11.23
N THR A 104 -0.72 1.96 12.20
CA THR A 104 -1.18 1.29 13.42
C THR A 104 -1.33 2.33 14.51
N VAL A 105 -2.52 2.42 15.10
CA VAL A 105 -2.78 3.27 16.27
C VAL A 105 -3.47 2.40 17.32
N ALA A 106 -2.90 2.34 18.53
CA ALA A 106 -3.45 1.56 19.64
C ALA A 106 -3.80 0.11 19.23
N GLY A 107 -2.87 -0.57 18.53
CA GLY A 107 -3.05 -1.95 18.06
C GLY A 107 -3.95 -2.14 16.84
N LYS A 108 -4.71 -1.12 16.41
CA LYS A 108 -5.58 -1.19 15.23
C LYS A 108 -4.86 -0.71 13.97
N LYS A 109 -4.94 -1.49 12.88
CA LYS A 109 -4.38 -1.14 11.56
C LYS A 109 -5.39 -0.36 10.73
N TYR A 110 -4.93 0.75 10.17
CA TYR A 110 -5.70 1.63 9.29
C TYR A 110 -4.97 1.82 7.98
N TRP A 111 -5.74 1.97 6.90
CA TRP A 111 -5.22 1.92 5.55
C TRP A 111 -5.53 3.23 4.80
N SER A 112 -4.57 3.71 4.01
CA SER A 112 -4.85 4.73 3.01
C SER A 112 -5.60 4.14 1.82
N ALA A 113 -6.15 5.00 0.96
CA ALA A 113 -6.50 4.57 -0.39
C ALA A 113 -5.26 4.05 -1.15
N TRP A 114 -5.51 3.23 -2.16
CA TRP A 114 -4.46 2.68 -3.03
C TRP A 114 -3.82 3.78 -3.87
N SER A 115 -2.52 3.68 -4.13
CA SER A 115 -1.82 4.50 -5.12
C SER A 115 -2.37 4.26 -6.53
N ALA A 116 -2.03 5.15 -7.45
CA ALA A 116 -2.08 4.84 -8.87
C ALA A 116 -1.27 3.55 -9.14
N ALA A 117 -1.81 2.69 -10.01
CA ALA A 117 -1.13 1.46 -10.38
C ALA A 117 0.00 1.75 -11.36
N LYS A 118 1.11 1.02 -11.22
CA LYS A 118 2.22 0.97 -12.17
C LYS A 118 2.37 -0.45 -12.70
N SER A 119 2.83 -0.59 -13.93
CA SER A 119 3.00 -1.90 -14.56
C SER A 119 4.46 -2.16 -14.95
N MET A 120 4.83 -3.44 -14.97
CA MET A 120 6.12 -3.90 -15.48
C MET A 120 5.94 -5.25 -16.17
N LYS A 121 6.53 -5.41 -17.37
CA LYS A 121 6.53 -6.67 -18.11
C LYS A 121 7.76 -7.47 -17.78
N THR A 122 7.57 -8.70 -17.31
CA THR A 122 8.66 -9.66 -17.18
C THR A 122 9.08 -10.11 -18.58
N ARG A 123 10.29 -9.74 -19.00
CA ARG A 123 10.96 -10.32 -20.17
C ARG A 123 11.59 -11.63 -19.75
#